data_AF-A0A8C1PIZ2-F1
#
_entry.id   AF-A0A8C1PIZ2-F1
#
_cell.length_a   1.000
_cell.length_b   1.000
_cell.length_c   1.000
_cell.angle_alpha   90.00
_cell.angle_beta   90.00
_cell.angle_gamma   90.00
#
_symmetry.space_group_name_H-M   'P 1'
#
loop_
_entity.id
_entity.type
_entity.pdbx_description
1 polymer ?
#
loop_
_entity_poly.entity_id
_entity_poly.type
_entity_poly.pdbx_seq_one_letter_code
_entity_poly.pdbx_strand_id
1 'polypeptide(L)'
;MQSLIEEQQLHQYEHAAGQCVNELQQAQLQLESLQNQIHESESSNKELQEKLCEMESELQSIRQAAQNQERTIQNLTDSLRTKDTETPEGAVDSGSVLGSQSSLFSCQLELEASQRTHRLTQRRLEDLMRERERLQIDLQEALQHKDVSHKHNQRSIDEKFLCLEEKDGEERQLQLVLREKDRDLERLRCILSNNNDTITGLDALVRSKDLDLERTQEACRKLEWMKQQSDEKHALAVQERDGIIHQLQKALRSHSRESEELRSVLLREVSAADMLQELQSHLSMKERLFQEVISDRSHQAQEHHRQLTELLHTISSRDQDMKDYSQRSGRVISERSGQLQELRSQLSSREQELNDVNRQRETDMSNSTPVPAQAMCTSSSGDLDVQAIRDELQLTLKKHRETEVKHTHTHIIIYIMYTHVDHVIFT
;
A
#
# COMPACT_ATOMS: atom_id res chain seq x y z
N MET A 1 31.74 39.97 -21.17
CA MET A 1 31.39 41.25 -20.51
C MET A 1 32.15 41.42 -19.20
N GLN A 2 32.12 40.46 -18.27
CA GLN A 2 32.84 40.56 -16.99
C GLN A 2 34.38 40.71 -17.13
N SER A 3 35.04 39.88 -17.94
CA SER A 3 36.50 40.00 -18.12
C SER A 3 36.93 41.31 -18.81
N LEU A 4 36.07 41.89 -19.65
CA LEU A 4 36.33 43.17 -20.32
C LEU A 4 36.26 44.35 -19.32
N ILE A 5 35.39 44.24 -18.31
CA ILE A 5 35.24 45.25 -17.26
C ILE A 5 36.44 45.17 -16.29
N GLU A 6 36.87 43.95 -15.93
CA GLU A 6 38.04 43.73 -15.08
C GLU A 6 39.32 44.24 -15.75
N GLU A 7 39.50 43.98 -17.05
CA GLU A 7 40.66 44.43 -17.83
C GLU A 7 40.68 45.96 -18.00
N GLN A 8 39.51 46.59 -18.18
CA GLN A 8 39.39 48.05 -18.19
C GLN A 8 39.71 48.69 -16.84
N GLN A 9 39.29 48.06 -15.73
CA GLN A 9 39.61 48.53 -14.39
C GLN A 9 41.10 48.39 -14.09
N LEU A 10 41.71 47.26 -14.45
CA LEU A 10 43.15 47.04 -14.29
C LEU A 10 43.96 48.12 -15.02
N HIS A 11 43.62 48.42 -16.27
CA HIS A 11 44.28 49.48 -17.03
C HIS A 11 44.10 50.88 -16.40
N GLN A 12 42.95 51.16 -15.79
CA GLN A 12 42.74 52.42 -15.06
C GLN A 12 43.63 52.50 -13.82
N TYR A 13 43.79 51.40 -13.08
CA TYR A 13 44.70 51.33 -11.93
C TYR A 13 46.16 51.46 -12.35
N GLU A 14 46.59 50.80 -13.41
CA GLU A 14 47.95 50.91 -13.96
C GLU A 14 48.27 52.35 -14.39
N HIS A 15 47.33 53.01 -15.08
CA HIS A 15 47.48 54.40 -15.48
C HIS A 15 47.57 55.34 -14.27
N ALA A 16 46.68 55.19 -13.29
CA ALA A 16 46.69 55.99 -12.06
C ALA A 16 47.99 55.79 -11.26
N ALA A 17 48.45 54.55 -11.12
CA ALA A 17 49.72 54.24 -10.45
C ALA A 17 50.91 54.89 -11.18
N GLY A 18 50.93 54.84 -12.51
CA GLY A 18 51.94 55.52 -13.32
C GLY A 18 51.94 57.04 -13.14
N GLN A 19 50.75 57.65 -13.05
CA GLN A 19 50.62 59.08 -12.75
C GLN A 19 51.17 59.44 -11.36
N CYS A 20 50.84 58.66 -10.33
CA CYS A 20 51.38 58.88 -8.98
C CYS A 20 52.91 58.81 -8.92
N VAL A 21 53.52 57.86 -9.64
CA VAL A 21 54.99 57.74 -9.71
C VAL A 21 55.61 58.98 -10.38
N ASN A 22 55.01 59.46 -11.48
CA ASN A 22 55.48 60.66 -12.16
C ASN A 22 55.36 61.91 -11.28
N GLU A 23 54.23 62.06 -10.56
CA GLU A 23 54.01 63.17 -9.62
C GLU A 23 55.01 63.14 -8.46
N LEU A 24 55.30 61.96 -7.91
CA LEU A 24 56.31 61.79 -6.87
C LEU A 24 57.70 62.20 -7.37
N GLN A 25 58.07 61.77 -8.57
CA GLN A 25 59.37 62.13 -9.17
C GLN A 25 59.47 63.65 -9.42
N GLN A 26 58.40 64.28 -9.88
CA GLN A 26 58.35 65.74 -10.03
C GLN A 26 58.49 66.46 -8.69
N ALA A 27 57.80 66.00 -7.65
CA ALA A 27 57.90 66.55 -6.30
C ALA A 27 59.31 66.42 -5.72
N GLN A 28 59.99 65.28 -5.97
CA GLN A 28 61.38 65.07 -5.56
C GLN A 28 62.33 66.07 -6.23
N LEU A 29 62.22 66.28 -7.54
CA LEU A 29 63.03 67.27 -8.26
C LEU A 29 62.77 68.70 -7.78
N GLN A 30 61.50 69.03 -7.47
CA GLN A 30 61.14 70.32 -6.89
C GLN A 30 61.76 70.52 -5.50
N LEU A 31 61.76 69.48 -4.66
CA LEU A 31 62.41 69.53 -3.34
C LEU A 31 63.91 69.76 -3.45
N GLU A 32 64.60 69.04 -4.34
CA GLU A 32 66.05 69.24 -4.58
C GLU A 32 66.35 70.66 -5.05
N SER A 33 65.55 71.19 -5.99
CA SER A 33 65.69 72.56 -6.47
C SER A 33 65.49 73.59 -5.34
N LEU A 34 64.49 73.40 -4.49
CA LEU A 34 64.22 74.30 -3.37
C LEU A 34 65.31 74.22 -2.30
N GLN A 35 65.85 73.03 -2.02
CA GLN A 35 66.97 72.85 -1.09
C GLN A 35 68.22 73.62 -1.56
N ASN A 36 68.52 73.56 -2.86
CA ASN A 36 69.63 74.32 -3.45
C ASN A 36 69.40 75.85 -3.32
N GLN A 37 68.19 76.32 -3.65
CA GLN A 37 67.86 77.75 -3.50
C GLN A 37 67.93 78.24 -2.05
N ILE A 38 67.49 77.42 -1.09
CA ILE A 38 67.63 77.74 0.34
C ILE A 38 69.11 77.88 0.68
N HIS A 39 69.93 76.91 0.31
CA HIS A 39 71.36 76.92 0.61
C HIS A 39 72.08 78.15 0.01
N GLU A 40 71.80 78.47 -1.25
CA GLU A 40 72.33 79.67 -1.93
C GLU A 40 71.91 80.95 -1.22
N SER A 41 70.62 81.06 -0.84
CA SER A 41 70.10 82.23 -0.13
C SER A 41 70.68 82.38 1.28
N GLU A 42 70.93 81.28 1.98
CA GLU A 42 71.57 81.27 3.30
C GLU A 42 73.03 81.69 3.22
N SER A 43 73.76 81.22 2.21
CA SER A 43 75.14 81.64 1.96
C SER A 43 75.21 83.14 1.63
N SER A 44 74.35 83.62 0.72
CA SER A 44 74.32 85.03 0.34
C SER A 44 73.94 85.95 1.50
N ASN A 45 72.98 85.55 2.33
CA ASN A 45 72.60 86.32 3.52
C ASN A 45 73.73 86.37 4.55
N LYS A 46 74.46 85.27 4.74
CA LYS A 46 75.65 85.23 5.59
C LYS A 46 76.74 86.19 5.08
N GLU A 47 77.00 86.24 3.77
CA GLU A 47 77.95 87.18 3.18
C GLU A 47 77.53 88.65 3.39
N LEU A 48 76.24 88.97 3.27
CA LEU A 48 75.73 90.31 3.54
C LEU A 48 75.91 90.71 5.01
N GLN A 49 75.66 89.78 5.94
CA GLN A 49 75.88 90.00 7.37
C GLN A 49 77.36 90.22 7.70
N GLU A 50 78.26 89.43 7.11
CA GLU A 50 79.71 89.60 7.27
C GLU A 50 80.18 90.97 6.74
N LYS A 51 79.75 91.38 5.55
CA LYS A 51 80.05 92.71 4.98
C LYS A 51 79.54 93.86 5.85
N LEU A 52 78.35 93.73 6.42
CA LEU A 52 77.80 94.71 7.36
C LEU A 52 78.67 94.81 8.62
N CYS A 53 79.06 93.67 9.20
CA CYS A 53 79.95 93.63 10.38
C CYS A 53 81.33 94.26 10.11
N GLU A 54 81.95 93.95 8.98
CA GLU A 54 83.23 94.54 8.57
C GLU A 54 83.12 96.05 8.42
N MET A 55 82.09 96.52 7.72
CA MET A 55 81.85 97.94 7.51
C MET A 55 81.50 98.68 8.79
N GLU A 56 80.80 98.06 9.75
CA GLU A 56 80.57 98.65 11.08
C GLU A 56 81.88 98.86 11.85
N SER A 57 82.81 97.89 11.76
CA SER A 57 84.15 98.01 12.34
C SER A 57 84.96 99.12 11.67
N GLU A 58 84.93 99.20 10.33
CA GLU A 58 85.58 100.28 9.58
C GLU A 58 85.00 101.66 9.93
N LEU A 59 83.67 101.78 10.01
CA LEU A 59 83.00 103.00 10.40
C LEU A 59 83.38 103.44 11.82
N GLN A 60 83.48 102.51 12.78
CA GLN A 60 83.96 102.83 14.12
C GLN A 60 85.42 103.34 14.10
N SER A 61 86.29 102.67 13.36
CA SER A 61 87.71 103.06 13.22
C SER A 61 87.84 104.46 12.60
N ILE A 62 87.12 104.73 11.51
CA ILE A 62 87.16 106.03 10.81
C ILE A 62 86.53 107.14 11.66
N ARG A 63 85.46 106.85 12.41
CA ARG A 63 84.89 107.80 13.39
C ARG A 63 85.91 108.18 14.46
N GLN A 64 86.65 107.21 15.00
CA GLN A 64 87.69 107.48 15.98
C GLN A 64 88.83 108.30 15.37
N ALA A 65 89.26 107.98 14.14
CA ALA A 65 90.27 108.74 13.42
C ALA A 65 89.82 110.19 13.15
N ALA A 66 88.56 110.40 12.73
CA ALA A 66 87.99 111.72 12.51
C ALA A 66 87.93 112.54 13.81
N GLN A 67 87.52 111.94 14.93
CA GLN A 67 87.53 112.59 16.25
C GLN A 67 88.94 112.97 16.71
N ASN A 68 89.92 112.10 16.49
CA ASN A 68 91.31 112.40 16.81
C ASN A 68 91.85 113.55 15.94
N GLN A 69 91.55 113.54 14.64
CA GLN A 69 91.90 114.64 13.73
C GLN A 69 91.25 115.95 14.14
N GLU A 70 89.99 115.94 14.59
CA GLU A 70 89.29 117.13 15.08
C GLU A 70 89.96 117.71 16.33
N ARG A 71 90.36 116.86 17.30
CA ARG A 71 91.18 117.28 18.45
C ARG A 71 92.52 117.89 18.02
N THR A 72 93.21 117.26 17.06
CA THR A 72 94.49 117.78 16.53
C THR A 72 94.30 119.12 15.82
N ILE A 73 93.26 119.26 14.99
CA ILE A 73 92.91 120.53 14.35
C ILE A 73 92.61 121.59 15.39
N GLN A 74 91.84 121.28 16.44
CA GLN A 74 91.54 122.21 17.53
C GLN A 74 92.83 122.68 18.24
N ASN A 75 93.69 121.74 18.64
CA ASN A 75 94.98 122.04 19.29
C ASN A 75 95.91 122.90 18.40
N LEU A 76 96.02 122.58 17.11
CA LEU A 76 96.82 123.34 16.15
C LEU A 76 96.21 124.73 15.90
N THR A 77 94.88 124.84 15.85
CA THR A 77 94.17 126.12 15.71
C THR A 77 94.42 127.01 16.93
N ASP A 78 94.37 126.45 18.14
CA ASP A 78 94.66 127.18 19.37
C ASP A 78 96.15 127.58 19.44
N SER A 79 97.08 126.69 19.06
CA SER A 79 98.51 127.01 18.99
C SER A 79 98.85 128.06 17.92
N LEU A 80 98.13 128.08 16.79
CA LEU A 80 98.27 129.12 15.77
C LEU A 80 97.83 130.46 16.36
N ARG A 81 96.67 130.49 17.03
CA ARG A 81 96.10 131.68 17.66
C ARG A 81 97.03 132.27 18.74
N THR A 82 97.66 131.44 19.57
CA THR A 82 98.63 131.92 20.57
C THR A 82 99.89 132.47 19.91
N LYS A 83 100.42 131.82 18.88
CA LYS A 83 101.63 132.27 18.15
C LYS A 83 101.38 133.53 17.31
N ASP A 84 100.17 133.73 16.80
CA ASP A 84 99.73 134.98 16.14
C ASP A 84 99.63 136.15 17.14
N THR A 85 99.31 135.87 18.42
CA THR A 85 99.27 136.91 19.48
C THR A 85 100.63 137.18 20.13
N GLU A 86 101.56 136.22 20.07
CA GLU A 86 102.90 136.30 20.66
C GLU A 86 103.96 136.89 19.72
N THR A 87 103.62 137.29 18.49
CA THR A 87 104.51 138.14 17.68
C THR A 87 104.74 139.45 18.43
N PRO A 88 105.91 139.69 19.06
CA PRO A 88 106.07 140.84 19.93
C PRO A 88 106.18 142.07 19.05
N GLU A 89 105.33 143.07 19.26
CA GLU A 89 105.52 144.43 18.72
C GLU A 89 106.82 145.10 19.24
N GLY A 90 107.72 144.39 19.93
CA GLY A 90 108.95 144.93 20.52
C GLY A 90 110.06 143.90 20.84
N ALA A 91 110.40 142.97 19.94
CA ALA A 91 111.60 142.12 20.09
C ALA A 91 112.82 142.72 19.36
N VAL A 92 113.90 142.96 20.11
CA VAL A 92 115.11 143.70 19.66
C VAL A 92 116.18 142.77 19.03
N ASP A 93 115.85 141.52 18.73
CA ASP A 93 116.79 140.55 18.12
C ASP A 93 116.20 139.87 16.87
N SER A 94 116.78 140.15 15.69
CA SER A 94 116.34 139.67 14.37
C SER A 94 116.37 138.15 14.22
N GLY A 95 117.16 137.42 15.02
CA GLY A 95 117.17 135.95 15.03
C GLY A 95 115.91 135.33 15.65
N SER A 96 115.36 135.95 16.70
CA SER A 96 114.17 135.47 17.40
C SER A 96 112.87 135.63 16.59
N VAL A 97 112.75 136.74 15.84
CA VAL A 97 111.58 137.04 15.00
C VAL A 97 111.46 136.06 13.83
N LEU A 98 112.57 135.75 13.16
CA LEU A 98 112.60 134.75 12.07
C LEU A 98 112.30 133.33 12.58
N GLY A 99 112.77 132.97 13.77
CA GLY A 99 112.43 131.70 14.41
C GLY A 99 110.93 131.56 14.72
N SER A 100 110.32 132.61 15.28
CA SER A 100 108.87 132.64 15.56
C SER A 100 108.03 132.63 14.28
N GLN A 101 108.42 133.37 13.25
CA GLN A 101 107.73 133.34 11.94
C GLN A 101 107.84 131.98 11.23
N SER A 102 109.01 131.33 11.27
CA SER A 102 109.18 129.98 10.71
C SER A 102 108.34 128.95 11.46
N SER A 103 108.23 129.06 12.80
CA SER A 103 107.39 128.21 13.64
C SER A 103 105.89 128.42 13.38
N LEU A 104 105.47 129.67 13.16
CA LEU A 104 104.11 130.01 12.78
C LEU A 104 103.74 129.44 11.42
N PHE A 105 104.59 129.64 10.41
CA PHE A 105 104.39 129.09 9.07
C PHE A 105 104.37 127.55 9.08
N SER A 106 105.23 126.90 9.86
CA SER A 106 105.20 125.45 10.05
C SER A 106 103.88 124.98 10.68
N CYS A 107 103.38 125.68 11.69
CA CYS A 107 102.11 125.37 12.35
C CYS A 107 100.91 125.57 11.39
N GLN A 108 100.96 126.61 10.55
CA GLN A 108 99.95 126.87 9.51
C GLN A 108 99.90 125.74 8.47
N LEU A 109 101.05 125.29 7.98
CA LEU A 109 101.13 124.17 7.04
C LEU A 109 100.61 122.86 7.64
N GLU A 110 100.95 122.58 8.91
CA GLU A 110 100.51 121.39 9.62
C GLU A 110 99.00 121.40 9.91
N LEU A 111 98.44 122.57 10.24
CA LEU A 111 96.99 122.78 10.37
C LEU A 111 96.29 122.58 9.03
N GLU A 112 96.80 123.14 7.94
CA GLU A 112 96.21 122.98 6.60
C GLU A 112 96.27 121.51 6.14
N ALA A 113 97.38 120.81 6.39
CA ALA A 113 97.51 119.38 6.15
C ALA A 113 96.50 118.55 6.97
N SER A 114 96.33 118.87 8.25
CA SER A 114 95.36 118.22 9.14
C SER A 114 93.91 118.48 8.72
N GLN A 115 93.58 119.68 8.24
CA GLN A 115 92.25 120.01 7.70
C GLN A 115 91.97 119.27 6.39
N ARG A 116 92.97 119.12 5.50
CA ARG A 116 92.83 118.35 4.26
C ARG A 116 92.58 116.87 4.55
N THR A 117 93.32 116.28 5.51
CA THR A 117 93.11 114.88 5.90
C THR A 117 91.74 114.68 6.56
N HIS A 118 91.28 115.60 7.42
CA HIS A 118 89.94 115.56 8.01
C HIS A 118 88.81 115.63 6.96
N ARG A 119 88.92 116.49 5.94
CA ARG A 119 87.95 116.53 4.84
C ARG A 119 87.90 115.23 4.02
N LEU A 120 89.00 114.48 3.95
CA LEU A 120 89.05 113.19 3.25
C LEU A 120 88.46 112.08 4.13
N THR A 121 88.77 112.05 5.42
CA THR A 121 88.18 111.07 6.37
C THR A 121 86.68 111.27 6.54
N GLN A 122 86.20 112.51 6.56
CA GLN A 122 84.77 112.83 6.62
C GLN A 122 84.01 112.35 5.37
N ARG A 123 84.56 112.56 4.17
CA ARG A 123 83.98 112.03 2.92
C ARG A 123 83.94 110.49 2.93
N ARG A 124 85.04 109.85 3.33
CA ARG A 124 85.09 108.38 3.45
C ARG A 124 84.06 107.86 4.46
N LEU A 125 83.85 108.57 5.57
CA LEU A 125 82.84 108.24 6.57
C LEU A 125 81.43 108.33 5.98
N GLU A 126 81.11 109.41 5.25
CA GLU A 126 79.82 109.57 4.57
C GLU A 126 79.56 108.48 3.54
N ASP A 127 80.55 108.13 2.74
CA ASP A 127 80.42 107.09 1.70
C ASP A 127 80.16 105.71 2.32
N LEU A 128 80.91 105.34 3.38
CA LEU A 128 80.67 104.09 4.12
C LEU A 128 79.32 104.09 4.85
N MET A 129 78.85 105.24 5.36
CA MET A 129 77.52 105.31 5.97
C MET A 129 76.41 105.05 4.94
N ARG A 130 76.55 105.58 3.71
CA ARG A 130 75.60 105.32 2.61
C ARG A 130 75.64 103.87 2.16
N GLU A 131 76.82 103.25 2.10
CA GLU A 131 76.97 101.84 1.75
C GLU A 131 76.35 100.92 2.81
N ARG A 132 76.54 101.24 4.09
CA ARG A 132 75.86 100.58 5.21
C ARG A 132 74.36 100.65 5.13
N GLU A 133 73.82 101.84 4.85
CA GLU A 133 72.37 102.01 4.71
C GLU A 133 71.81 101.18 3.56
N ARG A 134 72.52 101.08 2.43
CA ARG A 134 72.11 100.22 1.31
C ARG A 134 72.12 98.74 1.70
N LEU A 135 73.23 98.25 2.26
CA LEU A 135 73.34 96.84 2.68
C LEU A 135 72.32 96.47 3.76
N GLN A 136 71.97 97.42 4.63
CA GLN A 136 70.92 97.23 5.64
C GLN A 136 69.53 97.12 5.01
N ILE A 137 69.22 97.92 3.99
CA ILE A 137 67.98 97.82 3.22
C ILE A 137 67.92 96.47 2.49
N ASP A 138 68.98 96.10 1.78
CA ASP A 138 69.07 94.84 1.04
C ASP A 138 68.86 93.63 1.97
N LEU A 139 69.48 93.64 3.15
CA LEU A 139 69.29 92.59 4.16
C LEU A 139 67.84 92.54 4.66
N GLN A 140 67.22 93.70 4.90
CA GLN A 140 65.84 93.78 5.38
C GLN A 140 64.84 93.29 4.32
N GLU A 141 65.06 93.61 3.04
CA GLU A 141 64.24 93.12 1.92
C GLU A 141 64.38 91.61 1.75
N ALA A 142 65.60 91.06 1.84
CA ALA A 142 65.84 89.63 1.78
C ALA A 142 65.11 88.86 2.90
N LEU A 143 65.10 89.41 4.12
CA LEU A 143 64.35 88.83 5.25
C LEU A 143 62.84 88.87 5.04
N GLN A 144 62.30 89.99 4.53
CA GLN A 144 60.87 90.09 4.22
C GLN A 144 60.45 89.10 3.12
N HIS A 145 61.26 88.94 2.08
CA HIS A 145 60.99 87.96 1.03
C HIS A 145 60.97 86.53 1.59
N LYS A 146 61.91 86.20 2.48
CA LYS A 146 61.92 84.90 3.18
C LYS A 146 60.66 84.69 4.01
N ASP A 147 60.19 85.69 4.75
CA ASP A 147 58.97 85.59 5.57
C ASP A 147 57.71 85.37 4.72
N VAL A 148 57.58 86.08 3.59
CA VAL A 148 56.46 85.91 2.66
C VAL A 148 56.49 84.52 2.02
N SER A 149 57.67 84.09 1.56
CA SER A 149 57.86 82.75 0.98
C SER A 149 57.53 81.64 1.99
N HIS A 150 57.98 81.77 3.24
CA HIS A 150 57.65 80.82 4.31
C HIS A 150 56.14 80.72 4.55
N LYS A 151 55.43 81.85 4.59
CA LYS A 151 53.97 81.86 4.76
C LYS A 151 53.25 81.19 3.59
N HIS A 152 53.72 81.41 2.35
CA HIS A 152 53.14 80.76 1.18
C HIS A 152 53.36 79.24 1.21
N ASN A 153 54.59 78.81 1.52
CA ASN A 153 54.93 77.39 1.63
C ASN A 153 54.12 76.72 2.75
N GLN A 154 53.97 77.37 3.92
CA GLN A 154 53.15 76.84 5.00
C GLN A 154 51.70 76.60 4.55
N ARG A 155 51.08 77.57 3.87
CA ARG A 155 49.72 77.40 3.34
C ARG A 155 49.63 76.27 2.33
N SER A 156 50.59 76.18 1.41
CA SER A 156 50.62 75.08 0.45
C SER A 156 50.77 73.72 1.12
N ILE A 157 51.57 73.64 2.19
CA ILE A 157 51.73 72.43 3.00
C ILE A 157 50.40 72.07 3.68
N ASP A 158 49.75 73.03 4.32
CA ASP A 158 48.46 72.83 5.00
C ASP A 158 47.38 72.35 4.00
N GLU A 159 47.31 72.93 2.80
CA GLU A 159 46.41 72.50 1.72
C GLU A 159 46.68 71.07 1.27
N LYS A 160 47.96 70.68 1.15
CA LYS A 160 48.34 69.29 0.80
C LYS A 160 47.97 68.31 1.92
N PHE A 161 48.14 68.68 3.18
CA PHE A 161 47.70 67.85 4.31
C PHE A 161 46.19 67.64 4.33
N LEU A 162 45.39 68.69 4.11
CA LEU A 162 43.93 68.56 4.03
C LEU A 162 43.49 67.61 2.90
N CYS A 163 44.12 67.72 1.74
CA CYS A 163 43.86 66.81 0.62
C CYS A 163 44.24 65.36 0.96
N LEU A 164 45.37 65.15 1.66
CA LEU A 164 45.76 63.81 2.13
C LEU A 164 44.75 63.24 3.12
N GLU A 165 44.26 64.03 4.08
CA GLU A 165 43.25 63.59 5.04
C GLU A 165 41.92 63.20 4.36
N GLU A 166 41.50 63.94 3.33
CA GLU A 166 40.34 63.62 2.51
C GLU A 166 40.55 62.28 1.78
N LYS A 167 41.72 62.08 1.16
CA LYS A 167 42.06 60.83 0.47
C LYS A 167 42.17 59.63 1.41
N ASP A 168 42.75 59.80 2.59
CA ASP A 168 42.75 58.77 3.63
C ASP A 168 41.31 58.44 4.11
N GLY A 169 40.43 59.44 4.12
CA GLY A 169 39.00 59.27 4.39
C GLY A 169 38.30 58.44 3.32
N GLU A 170 38.52 58.76 2.04
CA GLU A 170 38.03 57.99 0.90
C GLU A 170 38.55 56.55 0.94
N GLU A 171 39.85 56.34 1.24
CA GLU A 171 40.44 55.01 1.37
C GLU A 171 39.76 54.19 2.48
N ARG A 172 39.58 54.77 3.66
CA ARG A 172 38.87 54.12 4.77
C ARG A 172 37.45 53.73 4.38
N GLN A 173 36.74 54.60 3.64
CA GLN A 173 35.39 54.30 3.16
C GLN A 173 35.38 53.16 2.14
N LEU A 174 36.32 53.15 1.19
CA LEU A 174 36.47 52.06 0.22
C LEU A 174 36.81 50.73 0.90
N GLN A 175 37.68 50.75 1.92
CA GLN A 175 38.00 49.56 2.71
C GLN A 175 36.76 48.98 3.41
N LEU A 176 35.85 49.83 3.91
CA LEU A 176 34.58 49.36 4.50
C LEU A 176 33.68 48.70 3.45
N VAL A 177 33.53 49.32 2.28
CA VAL A 177 32.72 48.76 1.18
C VAL A 177 33.28 47.44 0.69
N LEU A 178 34.62 47.33 0.55
CA LEU A 178 35.27 46.08 0.16
C LEU A 178 34.97 44.96 1.18
N ARG A 179 35.05 45.24 2.48
CA ARG A 179 34.69 44.27 3.53
C ARG A 179 33.23 43.82 3.45
N GLU A 180 32.31 44.71 3.09
CA GLU A 180 30.90 44.34 2.87
C GLU A 180 30.76 43.42 1.66
N LYS A 181 31.46 43.73 0.55
CA LYS A 181 31.48 42.87 -0.63
C LYS A 181 32.10 41.50 -0.36
N ASP A 182 33.15 41.42 0.45
CA ASP A 182 33.73 40.14 0.86
C ASP A 182 32.71 39.28 1.64
N ARG A 183 31.93 39.90 2.53
CA ARG A 183 30.84 39.22 3.27
C ARG A 183 29.72 38.77 2.34
N ASP A 184 29.32 39.60 1.38
CA ASP A 184 28.31 39.26 0.37
C ASP A 184 28.77 38.06 -0.48
N LEU A 185 30.04 38.09 -0.92
CA LEU A 185 30.64 37.00 -1.68
C LEU A 185 30.70 35.70 -0.86
N GLU A 186 31.04 35.77 0.43
CA GLU A 186 31.04 34.59 1.31
C GLU A 186 29.63 34.02 1.48
N ARG A 187 28.63 34.88 1.65
CA ARG A 187 27.22 34.47 1.71
C ARG A 187 26.80 33.77 0.42
N LEU A 188 27.18 34.31 -0.74
CA LEU A 188 26.89 33.70 -2.03
C LEU A 188 27.62 32.36 -2.20
N ARG A 189 28.88 32.25 -1.78
CA ARG A 189 29.62 30.97 -1.77
C ARG A 189 28.89 29.90 -0.95
N CYS A 190 28.40 30.23 0.24
CA CYS A 190 27.61 29.32 1.07
C CYS A 190 26.32 28.86 0.37
N ILE A 191 25.57 29.79 -0.24
CA ILE A 191 24.33 29.46 -0.98
C ILE A 191 24.64 28.53 -2.16
N LEU A 192 25.69 28.83 -2.92
CA LEU A 192 26.10 28.00 -4.06
C LEU A 192 26.54 26.60 -3.62
N SER A 193 27.26 26.49 -2.50
CA SER A 193 27.62 25.19 -1.89
C SER A 193 26.37 24.37 -1.54
N ASN A 194 25.41 24.97 -0.83
CA ASN A 194 24.18 24.29 -0.44
C ASN A 194 23.34 23.84 -1.66
N ASN A 195 23.29 24.67 -2.70
CA ASN A 195 22.61 24.33 -3.94
C ASN A 195 23.32 23.18 -4.66
N ASN A 196 24.65 23.19 -4.68
CA ASN A 196 25.45 22.10 -5.25
C ASN A 196 25.21 20.77 -4.51
N ASP A 197 25.14 20.80 -3.18
CA ASP A 197 24.82 19.61 -2.38
C ASP A 197 23.40 19.12 -2.66
N THR A 198 22.44 20.03 -2.82
CA THR A 198 21.05 19.71 -3.17
C THR A 198 20.97 19.06 -4.55
N ILE A 199 21.67 19.62 -5.56
CA ILE A 199 21.74 19.05 -6.90
C ILE A 199 22.36 17.65 -6.85
N THR A 200 23.46 17.48 -6.13
CA THR A 200 24.11 16.17 -5.95
C THR A 200 23.17 15.16 -5.28
N GLY A 201 22.39 15.60 -4.30
CA GLY A 201 21.37 14.77 -3.63
C GLY A 201 20.22 14.38 -4.56
N LEU A 202 19.74 15.32 -5.39
CA LEU A 202 18.72 15.04 -6.40
C LEU A 202 19.24 14.08 -7.48
N ASP A 203 20.49 14.24 -7.93
CA ASP A 203 21.11 13.32 -8.89
C ASP A 203 21.18 11.89 -8.34
N ALA A 204 21.54 11.73 -7.06
CA ALA A 204 21.54 10.42 -6.40
C ALA A 204 20.12 9.81 -6.33
N LEU A 205 19.10 10.63 -6.04
CA LEU A 205 17.70 10.21 -6.01
C LEU A 205 17.23 9.75 -7.40
N VAL A 206 17.54 10.52 -8.46
CA VAL A 206 17.21 10.18 -9.84
C VAL A 206 17.83 8.84 -10.22
N ARG A 207 19.13 8.65 -9.98
CA ARG A 207 19.82 7.37 -10.23
C ARG A 207 19.18 6.20 -9.47
N SER A 208 18.77 6.40 -8.21
CA SER A 208 18.08 5.36 -7.44
C SER A 208 16.72 5.01 -8.05
N LYS A 209 15.98 6.01 -8.56
CA LYS A 209 14.69 5.79 -9.22
C LYS A 209 14.84 5.09 -10.56
N ASP A 210 15.89 5.40 -11.31
CA ASP A 210 16.22 4.70 -12.55
C ASP A 210 16.47 3.21 -12.29
N LEU A 211 17.25 2.87 -11.25
CA LEU A 211 17.49 1.49 -10.83
C LEU A 211 16.21 0.77 -10.38
N ASP A 212 15.32 1.45 -9.65
CA ASP A 212 14.02 0.86 -9.27
C ASP A 212 13.12 0.63 -10.50
N LEU A 213 13.16 1.53 -11.47
CA LEU A 213 12.44 1.41 -12.74
C LEU A 213 12.97 0.21 -13.54
N GLU A 214 14.29 0.02 -13.64
CA GLU A 214 14.89 -1.17 -14.26
C GLU A 214 14.47 -2.47 -13.56
N ARG A 215 14.51 -2.52 -12.22
CA ARG A 215 14.07 -3.69 -11.44
C ARG A 215 12.61 -4.04 -11.68
N THR A 216 11.73 -3.04 -11.72
CA THR A 216 10.30 -3.26 -11.99
C THR A 216 10.06 -3.72 -13.42
N GLN A 217 10.76 -3.16 -14.42
CA GLN A 217 10.71 -3.64 -15.79
C GLN A 217 11.16 -5.10 -15.92
N GLU A 218 12.23 -5.50 -15.24
CA GLU A 218 12.68 -6.89 -15.22
C GLU A 218 11.65 -7.83 -14.60
N ALA A 219 11.00 -7.42 -13.51
CA ALA A 219 9.93 -8.18 -12.88
C ALA A 219 8.72 -8.33 -13.83
N CYS A 220 8.33 -7.26 -14.54
CA CYS A 220 7.28 -7.33 -15.57
C CYS A 220 7.62 -8.33 -16.67
N ARG A 221 8.84 -8.28 -17.24
CA ARG A 221 9.28 -9.24 -18.26
C ARG A 221 9.23 -10.69 -17.76
N LYS A 222 9.64 -10.94 -16.51
CA LYS A 222 9.56 -12.28 -15.89
C LYS A 222 8.11 -12.75 -15.74
N LEU A 223 7.21 -11.87 -15.30
CA LEU A 223 5.78 -12.20 -15.15
C LEU A 223 5.12 -12.46 -16.51
N GLU A 224 5.42 -11.65 -17.52
CA GLU A 224 4.95 -11.86 -18.90
C GLU A 224 5.39 -13.22 -19.43
N TRP A 225 6.66 -13.58 -19.21
CA TRP A 225 7.17 -14.90 -19.59
C TRP A 225 6.45 -16.04 -18.88
N MET A 226 6.26 -15.93 -17.55
CA MET A 226 5.52 -16.93 -16.77
C MET A 226 4.06 -17.06 -17.22
N LYS A 227 3.41 -15.93 -17.52
CA LYS A 227 2.05 -15.89 -18.06
C LYS A 227 1.99 -16.64 -19.38
N GLN A 228 2.90 -16.34 -20.32
CA GLN A 228 2.96 -17.02 -21.61
C GLN A 228 3.13 -18.53 -21.45
N GLN A 229 3.99 -18.98 -20.54
CA GLN A 229 4.18 -20.40 -20.24
C GLN A 229 2.91 -21.06 -19.68
N SER A 230 2.13 -20.34 -18.85
CA SER A 230 0.85 -20.83 -18.36
C SER A 230 -0.20 -20.90 -19.47
N ASP A 231 -0.30 -19.86 -20.29
CA ASP A 231 -1.24 -19.77 -21.41
C ASP A 231 -0.97 -20.88 -22.45
N GLU A 232 0.30 -21.15 -22.77
CA GLU A 232 0.71 -22.25 -23.66
C GLU A 232 0.28 -23.62 -23.10
N LYS A 233 0.51 -23.87 -21.80
CA LYS A 233 0.06 -25.12 -21.15
C LYS A 233 -1.46 -25.25 -21.15
N HIS A 234 -2.18 -24.17 -20.88
CA HIS A 234 -3.64 -24.17 -20.94
C HIS A 234 -4.14 -24.42 -22.37
N ALA A 235 -3.52 -23.83 -23.38
CA ALA A 235 -3.87 -24.06 -24.78
C ALA A 235 -3.68 -25.53 -25.18
N LEU A 236 -2.56 -26.15 -24.81
CA LEU A 236 -2.31 -27.58 -25.04
C LEU A 236 -3.35 -28.46 -24.32
N ALA A 237 -3.65 -28.17 -23.05
CA ALA A 237 -4.65 -28.92 -22.28
C ALA A 237 -6.06 -28.81 -22.89
N VAL A 238 -6.44 -27.64 -23.42
CA VAL A 238 -7.70 -27.46 -24.16
C VAL A 238 -7.68 -28.29 -25.45
N GLN A 239 -6.58 -28.25 -26.21
CA GLN A 239 -6.44 -29.04 -27.43
C GLN A 239 -6.54 -30.56 -27.17
N GLU A 240 -5.92 -31.05 -26.10
CA GLU A 240 -6.03 -32.45 -25.67
C GLU A 240 -7.47 -32.82 -25.30
N ARG A 241 -8.15 -31.97 -24.53
CA ARG A 241 -9.57 -32.15 -24.18
C ARG A 241 -10.45 -32.21 -25.42
N ASP A 242 -10.26 -31.30 -26.37
CA ASP A 242 -11.00 -31.29 -27.63
C ASP A 242 -10.72 -32.55 -28.46
N GLY A 243 -9.48 -33.04 -28.45
CA GLY A 243 -9.08 -34.32 -29.04
C GLY A 243 -9.84 -35.50 -28.43
N ILE A 244 -9.94 -35.58 -27.10
CA ILE A 244 -10.70 -36.61 -26.39
C ILE A 244 -12.20 -36.51 -26.70
N ILE A 245 -12.76 -35.29 -26.68
CA ILE A 245 -14.17 -35.07 -27.03
C ILE A 245 -14.44 -35.55 -28.46
N HIS A 246 -13.56 -35.24 -29.40
CA HIS A 246 -13.68 -35.70 -30.78
C HIS A 246 -13.63 -37.24 -30.89
N GLN A 247 -12.70 -37.88 -30.18
CA GLN A 247 -12.61 -39.34 -30.13
C GLN A 247 -13.89 -39.98 -29.55
N LEU A 248 -14.40 -39.45 -28.44
CA LEU A 248 -15.65 -39.91 -27.83
C LEU A 248 -16.86 -39.70 -28.75
N GLN A 249 -16.96 -38.55 -29.41
CA GLN A 249 -18.00 -38.29 -30.40
C GLN A 249 -17.93 -39.27 -31.58
N LYS A 250 -16.74 -39.60 -32.07
CA LYS A 250 -16.54 -40.59 -33.13
C LYS A 250 -16.96 -41.99 -32.69
N ALA A 251 -16.54 -42.41 -31.49
CA ALA A 251 -16.91 -43.71 -30.92
C ALA A 251 -18.43 -43.80 -30.71
N LEU A 252 -19.06 -42.76 -30.17
CA LEU A 252 -20.51 -42.69 -29.99
C LEU A 252 -21.25 -42.83 -31.32
N ARG A 253 -20.82 -42.11 -32.37
CA ARG A 253 -21.43 -42.24 -33.72
C ARG A 253 -21.27 -43.63 -34.31
N SER A 254 -20.09 -44.26 -34.15
CA SER A 254 -19.88 -45.66 -34.58
C SER A 254 -20.83 -46.60 -33.86
N HIS A 255 -20.92 -46.49 -32.53
CA HIS A 255 -21.79 -47.32 -31.72
C HIS A 255 -23.28 -47.11 -32.04
N SER A 256 -23.71 -45.86 -32.24
CA SER A 256 -25.08 -45.56 -32.70
C SER A 256 -25.37 -46.19 -34.05
N ARG A 257 -24.43 -46.12 -35.01
CA ARG A 257 -24.56 -46.76 -36.31
C ARG A 257 -24.64 -48.28 -36.20
N GLU A 258 -23.75 -48.90 -35.43
CA GLU A 258 -23.76 -50.35 -35.17
C GLU A 258 -25.07 -50.79 -34.51
N SER A 259 -25.60 -50.00 -33.57
CA SER A 259 -26.89 -50.25 -32.92
C SER A 259 -28.07 -50.13 -33.90
N GLU A 260 -28.07 -49.14 -34.80
CA GLU A 260 -29.06 -49.01 -35.87
C GLU A 260 -28.98 -50.16 -36.88
N GLU A 261 -27.77 -50.55 -37.29
CA GLU A 261 -27.52 -51.70 -38.17
C GLU A 261 -28.04 -52.99 -37.52
N LEU A 262 -27.71 -53.26 -36.25
CA LEU A 262 -28.25 -54.39 -35.48
C LEU A 262 -29.78 -54.35 -35.39
N ARG A 263 -30.36 -53.18 -35.07
CA ARG A 263 -31.82 -53.00 -35.02
C ARG A 263 -32.47 -53.32 -36.38
N SER A 264 -31.84 -52.91 -37.49
CA SER A 264 -32.34 -53.20 -38.83
C SER A 264 -32.26 -54.69 -39.19
N VAL A 265 -31.19 -55.40 -38.78
CA VAL A 265 -31.04 -56.84 -38.97
C VAL A 265 -32.11 -57.59 -38.19
N LEU A 266 -32.28 -57.27 -36.90
CA LEU A 266 -33.30 -57.90 -36.05
C LEU A 266 -34.72 -57.67 -36.60
N LEU A 267 -35.03 -56.46 -37.08
CA LEU A 267 -36.32 -56.17 -37.72
C LEU A 267 -36.52 -56.91 -39.05
N ARG A 268 -35.45 -57.26 -39.77
CA ARG A 268 -35.53 -58.05 -41.01
C ARG A 268 -35.73 -59.54 -40.73
N GLU A 269 -35.13 -60.06 -39.66
CA GLU A 269 -35.32 -61.46 -39.23
C GLU A 269 -36.68 -61.69 -38.55
N VAL A 270 -37.24 -60.66 -37.92
CA VAL A 270 -38.60 -60.71 -37.37
C VAL A 270 -39.59 -60.18 -38.41
N SER A 271 -40.03 -61.04 -39.33
CA SER A 271 -41.19 -60.70 -40.17
C SER A 271 -42.42 -60.57 -39.25
N ALA A 272 -43.03 -59.40 -39.20
CA ALA A 272 -44.24 -59.16 -38.39
C ALA A 272 -45.37 -60.14 -38.75
N ALA A 273 -45.35 -60.69 -39.97
CA ALA A 273 -46.28 -61.71 -40.42
C ALA A 273 -46.13 -63.02 -39.65
N ASP A 274 -44.90 -63.49 -39.43
CA ASP A 274 -44.67 -64.78 -38.76
C ASP A 274 -45.08 -64.72 -37.29
N MET A 275 -44.71 -63.65 -36.56
CA MET A 275 -45.16 -63.48 -35.17
C MET A 275 -46.67 -63.25 -35.04
N LEU A 276 -47.29 -62.52 -35.97
CA LEU A 276 -48.75 -62.34 -35.96
C LEU A 276 -49.47 -63.66 -36.25
N GLN A 277 -48.95 -64.47 -37.17
CA GLN A 277 -49.52 -65.79 -37.48
C GLN A 277 -49.35 -66.77 -36.30
N GLU A 278 -48.22 -66.74 -35.61
CA GLU A 278 -47.98 -67.53 -34.41
C GLU A 278 -48.91 -67.11 -33.26
N LEU A 279 -49.03 -65.81 -32.98
CA LEU A 279 -49.95 -65.27 -31.97
C LEU A 279 -51.41 -65.56 -32.31
N GLN A 280 -51.80 -65.45 -33.58
CA GLN A 280 -53.16 -65.74 -34.04
C GLN A 280 -53.47 -67.25 -33.91
N SER A 281 -52.50 -68.12 -34.19
CA SER A 281 -52.65 -69.56 -33.96
C SER A 281 -52.76 -69.91 -32.47
N HIS A 282 -51.96 -69.27 -31.62
CA HIS A 282 -52.00 -69.46 -30.17
C HIS A 282 -53.31 -68.94 -29.55
N LEU A 283 -53.80 -67.77 -30.00
CA LEU A 283 -55.10 -67.24 -29.58
C LEU A 283 -56.24 -68.16 -30.03
N SER A 284 -56.24 -68.62 -31.28
CA SER A 284 -57.25 -69.56 -31.78
C SER A 284 -57.25 -70.88 -31.00
N MET A 285 -56.07 -71.40 -30.66
CA MET A 285 -55.95 -72.61 -29.84
C MET A 285 -56.48 -72.38 -28.42
N LYS A 286 -56.15 -71.25 -27.78
CA LYS A 286 -56.68 -70.89 -26.46
C LYS A 286 -58.19 -70.73 -26.48
N GLU A 287 -58.76 -70.04 -27.48
CA GLU A 287 -60.21 -69.86 -27.64
C GLU A 287 -60.92 -71.23 -27.70
N ARG A 288 -60.39 -72.17 -28.48
CA ARG A 288 -60.93 -73.53 -28.61
C ARG A 288 -60.92 -74.30 -27.29
N LEU A 289 -59.80 -74.25 -26.56
CA LEU A 289 -59.66 -74.91 -25.27
C LEU A 289 -60.62 -74.32 -24.22
N PHE A 290 -60.80 -72.99 -24.21
CA PHE A 290 -61.80 -72.37 -23.35
C PHE A 290 -63.21 -72.82 -23.72
N GLN A 291 -63.52 -72.92 -25.01
CA GLN A 291 -64.83 -73.38 -25.46
C GLN A 291 -65.13 -74.83 -25.05
N GLU A 292 -64.15 -75.72 -25.19
CA GLU A 292 -64.25 -77.12 -24.74
C GLU A 292 -64.49 -77.22 -23.23
N VAL A 293 -63.72 -76.48 -22.42
CA VAL A 293 -63.89 -76.48 -20.95
C VAL A 293 -65.26 -75.91 -20.55
N ILE A 294 -65.74 -74.87 -21.22
CA ILE A 294 -67.08 -74.31 -20.97
C ILE A 294 -68.16 -75.32 -21.34
N SER A 295 -68.03 -76.02 -22.49
CA SER A 295 -68.99 -77.04 -22.89
C SER A 295 -69.02 -78.23 -21.93
N ASP A 296 -67.87 -78.70 -21.48
CA ASP A 296 -67.77 -79.83 -20.53
C ASP A 296 -68.39 -79.46 -19.18
N ARG A 297 -68.09 -78.26 -18.67
CA ARG A 297 -68.65 -77.79 -17.39
C ARG A 297 -70.16 -77.56 -17.50
N SER A 298 -70.65 -77.10 -18.64
CA SER A 298 -72.10 -76.97 -18.91
C SER A 298 -72.79 -78.33 -18.96
N HIS A 299 -72.20 -79.30 -19.67
CA HIS A 299 -72.72 -80.67 -19.75
C HIS A 299 -72.73 -81.35 -18.36
N GLN A 300 -71.66 -81.22 -17.58
CA GLN A 300 -71.61 -81.73 -16.20
C GLN A 300 -72.69 -81.10 -15.32
N ALA A 301 -72.88 -79.78 -15.41
CA ALA A 301 -73.93 -79.09 -14.64
C ALA A 301 -75.35 -79.56 -15.03
N GLN A 302 -75.61 -79.76 -16.33
CA GLN A 302 -76.89 -80.29 -16.82
C GLN A 302 -77.13 -81.72 -16.33
N GLU A 303 -76.12 -82.57 -16.36
CA GLU A 303 -76.23 -83.96 -15.89
C GLU A 303 -76.48 -84.02 -14.37
N HIS A 304 -75.76 -83.22 -13.58
CA HIS A 304 -76.06 -83.09 -12.14
C HIS A 304 -77.47 -82.56 -11.89
N HIS A 305 -77.97 -81.61 -12.69
CA HIS A 305 -79.33 -81.11 -12.58
C HIS A 305 -80.37 -82.19 -12.92
N ARG A 306 -80.14 -83.00 -13.96
CA ARG A 306 -80.97 -84.16 -14.33
C ARG A 306 -81.04 -85.17 -13.19
N GLN A 307 -79.89 -85.55 -12.63
CA GLN A 307 -79.79 -86.50 -11.52
C GLN A 307 -80.54 -86.01 -10.27
N LEU A 308 -80.40 -84.73 -9.91
CA LEU A 308 -81.15 -84.13 -8.79
C LEU A 308 -82.66 -84.14 -9.04
N THR A 309 -83.09 -83.86 -10.28
CA THR A 309 -84.51 -83.87 -10.65
C THR A 309 -85.11 -85.27 -10.57
N GLU A 310 -84.38 -86.30 -11.01
CA GLU A 310 -84.80 -87.70 -10.90
C GLU A 310 -84.89 -88.17 -9.45
N LEU A 311 -83.92 -87.79 -8.61
CA LEU A 311 -83.96 -88.05 -7.16
C LEU A 311 -85.17 -87.38 -6.51
N LEU A 312 -85.44 -86.11 -6.84
CA LEU A 312 -86.62 -85.38 -6.34
C LEU A 312 -87.94 -86.04 -6.78
N HIS A 313 -88.02 -86.53 -8.03
CA HIS A 313 -89.17 -87.28 -8.51
C HIS A 313 -89.34 -88.60 -7.75
N THR A 314 -88.25 -89.33 -7.51
CA THR A 314 -88.26 -90.60 -6.75
C THR A 314 -88.68 -90.39 -5.30
N ILE A 315 -88.18 -89.33 -4.65
CA ILE A 315 -88.56 -88.94 -3.30
C ILE A 315 -90.06 -88.58 -3.26
N SER A 316 -90.52 -87.80 -4.23
CA SER A 316 -91.93 -87.40 -4.32
C SER A 316 -92.87 -88.59 -4.56
N SER A 317 -92.48 -89.57 -5.39
CA SER A 317 -93.22 -90.83 -5.56
C SER A 317 -93.29 -91.63 -4.26
N ARG A 318 -92.16 -91.79 -3.57
CA ARG A 318 -92.13 -92.48 -2.26
C ARG A 318 -92.98 -91.77 -1.21
N ASP A 319 -92.99 -90.45 -1.22
CA ASP A 319 -93.81 -89.64 -0.31
C ASP A 319 -95.31 -89.82 -0.60
N GLN A 320 -95.68 -89.97 -1.87
CA GLN A 320 -97.05 -90.33 -2.27
C GLN A 320 -97.42 -91.75 -1.83
N ASP A 321 -96.54 -92.73 -2.03
CA ASP A 321 -96.77 -94.10 -1.57
C ASP A 321 -96.98 -94.16 -0.06
N MET A 322 -96.16 -93.44 0.73
CA MET A 322 -96.32 -93.36 2.18
C MET A 322 -97.67 -92.74 2.59
N LYS A 323 -98.13 -91.70 1.87
CA LYS A 323 -99.46 -91.11 2.10
C LYS A 323 -100.57 -92.13 1.82
N ASP A 324 -100.45 -92.92 0.76
CA ASP A 324 -101.42 -93.96 0.40
C ASP A 324 -101.42 -95.13 1.39
N TYR A 325 -100.24 -95.56 1.85
CA TYR A 325 -100.10 -96.56 2.94
C TYR A 325 -100.74 -96.07 4.23
N SER A 326 -100.48 -94.82 4.63
CA SER A 326 -101.08 -94.21 5.81
C SER A 326 -102.61 -94.16 5.71
N GLN A 327 -103.16 -93.77 4.56
CA GLN A 327 -104.60 -93.78 4.32
C GLN A 327 -105.22 -95.19 4.35
N ARG A 328 -104.56 -96.20 3.78
CA ARG A 328 -105.04 -97.60 3.83
C ARG A 328 -105.00 -98.15 5.25
N SER A 329 -103.92 -97.92 5.98
CA SER A 329 -103.80 -98.32 7.39
C SER A 329 -104.87 -97.62 8.24
N GLY A 330 -105.14 -96.32 7.99
CA GLY A 330 -106.22 -95.60 8.63
C GLY A 330 -107.59 -96.26 8.42
N ARG A 331 -107.92 -96.67 7.18
CA ARG A 331 -109.16 -97.41 6.88
C ARG A 331 -109.26 -98.74 7.62
N VAL A 332 -108.19 -99.55 7.59
CA VAL A 332 -108.15 -100.86 8.27
C VAL A 332 -108.32 -100.70 9.79
N ILE A 333 -107.68 -99.69 10.39
CA ILE A 333 -107.83 -99.40 11.82
C ILE A 333 -109.28 -99.02 12.15
N SER A 334 -109.93 -98.17 11.34
CA SER A 334 -111.34 -97.81 11.54
C SER A 334 -112.29 -99.00 11.44
N GLU A 335 -112.12 -99.89 10.45
CA GLU A 335 -112.92 -101.11 10.31
C GLU A 335 -112.73 -102.08 11.51
N ARG A 336 -111.49 -102.29 11.95
CA ARG A 336 -111.18 -103.15 13.11
C ARG A 336 -111.71 -102.57 14.42
N SER A 337 -111.65 -101.26 14.61
CA SER A 337 -112.28 -100.58 15.75
C SER A 337 -113.80 -100.75 15.74
N GLY A 338 -114.45 -100.65 14.58
CA GLY A 338 -115.90 -100.88 14.44
C GLY A 338 -116.30 -102.32 14.80
N GLN A 339 -115.60 -103.32 14.27
CA GLN A 339 -115.84 -104.73 14.58
C GLN A 339 -115.65 -105.06 16.06
N LEU A 340 -114.64 -104.48 16.71
CA LEU A 340 -114.41 -104.61 18.15
C LEU A 340 -115.55 -104.03 18.98
N GLN A 341 -116.13 -102.92 18.55
CA GLN A 341 -117.24 -102.26 19.25
C GLN A 341 -118.55 -103.06 19.11
N GLU A 342 -118.77 -103.67 17.95
CA GLU A 342 -119.92 -104.55 17.68
C GLU A 342 -119.87 -105.86 18.48
N LEU A 343 -118.70 -106.53 18.51
CA LEU A 343 -118.50 -107.73 19.32
C LEU A 343 -118.69 -107.47 20.82
N ARG A 344 -118.27 -106.29 21.32
CA ARG A 344 -118.53 -105.87 22.70
C ARG A 344 -120.02 -105.73 23.00
N SER A 345 -120.81 -105.22 22.06
CA SER A 345 -122.27 -105.11 22.21
C SER A 345 -122.98 -106.48 22.15
N GLN A 346 -122.46 -107.41 21.35
CA GLN A 346 -123.04 -108.75 21.23
C GLN A 346 -122.75 -109.62 22.46
N LEU A 347 -121.54 -109.51 23.03
CA LEU A 347 -121.17 -110.19 24.28
C LEU A 347 -122.04 -109.76 25.46
N SER A 348 -122.28 -108.44 25.62
CA SER A 348 -123.14 -107.94 26.70
C SER A 348 -124.59 -108.44 26.57
N SER A 349 -125.09 -108.62 25.35
CA SER A 349 -126.44 -109.14 25.10
C SER A 349 -126.56 -110.64 25.41
N ARG A 350 -125.53 -111.44 25.06
CA ARG A 350 -125.52 -112.90 25.27
C ARG A 350 -125.40 -113.28 26.75
N GLU A 351 -124.64 -112.52 27.53
CA GLU A 351 -124.49 -112.72 28.99
C GLU A 351 -125.82 -112.53 29.73
N GLN A 352 -126.71 -111.69 29.21
CA GLN A 352 -127.99 -111.41 29.87
C GLN A 352 -129.02 -112.53 29.62
N GLU A 353 -129.05 -113.11 28.43
CA GLU A 353 -129.92 -114.25 28.07
C GLU A 353 -129.55 -115.54 28.83
N LEU A 354 -128.26 -115.77 29.07
CA LEU A 354 -127.75 -116.97 29.75
C LEU A 354 -128.13 -117.03 31.24
N ASN A 355 -128.31 -115.88 31.88
CA ASN A 355 -128.71 -115.81 33.28
C ASN A 355 -130.21 -116.11 33.50
N ASP A 356 -131.05 -115.93 32.47
CA ASP A 356 -132.50 -116.18 32.57
C ASP A 356 -132.88 -117.65 32.29
N VAL A 357 -132.16 -118.35 31.41
CA VAL A 357 -132.39 -119.77 31.09
C VAL A 357 -132.07 -120.69 32.28
N ASN A 358 -131.21 -120.24 33.20
CA ASN A 358 -130.76 -121.06 34.33
C ASN A 358 -131.72 -121.07 35.54
N ARG A 359 -132.95 -120.54 35.40
CA ARG A 359 -133.97 -120.55 36.46
C ARG A 359 -134.78 -121.85 36.63
N GLN A 360 -134.85 -122.79 35.68
CA GLN A 360 -136.14 -123.54 35.52
C GLN A 360 -136.14 -125.09 35.57
N ARG A 361 -135.05 -125.81 35.91
CA ARG A 361 -135.02 -127.30 35.77
C ARG A 361 -134.73 -128.09 37.06
N GLU A 362 -135.74 -128.78 37.60
CA GLU A 362 -135.64 -130.12 38.24
C GLU A 362 -135.70 -130.26 39.78
N THR A 363 -136.93 -130.54 40.26
CA THR A 363 -137.31 -131.43 41.38
C THR A 363 -137.70 -132.81 40.81
N ASP A 364 -136.86 -133.85 40.95
CA ASP A 364 -137.21 -135.29 41.07
C ASP A 364 -135.94 -136.18 40.98
N MET A 365 -136.00 -137.34 41.62
CA MET A 365 -134.89 -138.10 42.23
C MET A 365 -133.86 -138.81 41.30
N SER A 366 -132.64 -138.97 41.87
CA SER A 366 -131.74 -140.16 41.90
C SER A 366 -130.40 -140.18 41.12
N ASN A 367 -129.35 -140.41 41.92
CA ASN A 367 -128.09 -141.15 41.72
C ASN A 367 -126.88 -140.58 40.94
N SER A 368 -125.78 -140.41 41.73
CA SER A 368 -124.34 -140.63 41.47
C SER A 368 -123.70 -139.95 40.24
N THR A 369 -122.54 -139.26 40.29
CA THR A 369 -121.25 -139.57 40.93
C THR A 369 -120.33 -138.32 40.73
N PRO A 370 -119.30 -138.08 41.56
CA PRO A 370 -118.48 -136.87 41.51
C PRO A 370 -117.16 -137.06 40.73
N VAL A 371 -116.46 -135.96 40.43
CA VAL A 371 -115.04 -135.72 40.79
C VAL A 371 -114.46 -134.52 39.99
N PRO A 372 -113.64 -133.67 40.63
CA PRO A 372 -112.82 -132.62 40.03
C PRO A 372 -111.37 -133.07 39.79
N ALA A 373 -110.61 -132.41 38.90
CA ALA A 373 -109.15 -132.50 38.90
C ALA A 373 -108.45 -131.31 38.19
N GLN A 374 -107.39 -130.86 38.87
CA GLN A 374 -106.29 -130.01 38.41
C GLN A 374 -105.26 -130.79 37.55
N ALA A 375 -104.28 -130.05 36.99
CA ALA A 375 -102.85 -130.38 36.74
C ALA A 375 -102.43 -129.99 35.31
N MET A 376 -101.51 -129.03 35.08
CA MET A 376 -100.03 -128.98 35.28
C MET A 376 -99.22 -129.45 34.05
N CYS A 377 -98.26 -128.60 33.63
CA CYS A 377 -96.85 -128.89 33.22
C CYS A 377 -96.61 -129.70 31.92
N THR A 378 -95.52 -129.59 31.12
CA THR A 378 -94.18 -128.94 31.18
C THR A 378 -93.39 -129.22 29.86
N SER A 379 -92.19 -128.60 29.70
CA SER A 379 -90.90 -129.12 29.11
C SER A 379 -90.78 -129.33 27.57
N SER A 380 -89.63 -129.28 26.87
CA SER A 380 -88.17 -129.06 27.15
C SER A 380 -87.34 -128.96 25.81
N SER A 381 -86.06 -128.55 25.94
CA SER A 381 -84.86 -128.96 25.15
C SER A 381 -84.44 -128.23 23.86
N GLY A 382 -83.16 -127.78 23.78
CA GLY A 382 -82.46 -127.60 22.48
C GLY A 382 -81.42 -126.48 22.28
N ASP A 383 -80.35 -126.42 23.10
CA ASP A 383 -78.91 -126.16 22.80
C ASP A 383 -78.34 -125.50 21.51
N LEU A 384 -79.05 -124.74 20.66
CA LEU A 384 -78.47 -124.24 19.39
C LEU A 384 -78.24 -122.72 19.23
N ASP A 385 -78.77 -121.86 20.09
CA ASP A 385 -78.77 -120.40 19.79
C ASP A 385 -77.74 -119.55 20.56
N VAL A 386 -76.96 -120.12 21.49
CA VAL A 386 -75.90 -119.37 22.20
C VAL A 386 -74.60 -119.27 21.37
N GLN A 387 -74.40 -120.18 20.41
CA GLN A 387 -73.23 -120.16 19.51
C GLN A 387 -73.41 -119.16 18.36
N ALA A 388 -74.62 -119.05 17.80
CA ALA A 388 -74.94 -118.11 16.72
C ALA A 388 -74.74 -116.64 17.13
N ILE A 389 -75.14 -116.30 18.36
CA ILE A 389 -74.96 -114.95 18.92
C ILE A 389 -73.48 -114.67 19.21
N ARG A 390 -72.67 -115.68 19.58
CA ARG A 390 -71.22 -115.53 19.82
C ARG A 390 -70.43 -115.29 18.52
N ASP A 391 -70.80 -115.99 17.45
CA ASP A 391 -70.14 -115.85 16.14
C ASP A 391 -70.52 -114.52 15.45
N GLU A 392 -71.76 -114.06 15.62
CA GLU A 392 -72.23 -112.77 15.09
C GLU A 392 -71.57 -111.58 15.82
N LEU A 393 -71.30 -111.71 17.13
CA LEU A 393 -70.56 -110.69 17.91
C LEU A 393 -69.06 -110.65 17.59
N GLN A 394 -68.43 -111.80 17.30
CA GLN A 394 -67.03 -111.84 16.84
C GLN A 394 -66.87 -111.28 15.43
N LEU A 395 -67.83 -111.52 14.52
CA LEU A 395 -67.79 -111.01 13.15
C LEU A 395 -67.98 -109.48 13.11
N THR A 396 -68.86 -108.93 13.97
CA THR A 396 -69.06 -107.48 14.10
C THR A 396 -67.87 -106.79 14.76
N LEU A 397 -67.25 -107.37 15.79
CA LEU A 397 -66.01 -106.84 16.39
C LEU A 397 -64.83 -106.85 15.41
N LYS A 398 -64.70 -107.88 14.56
CA LYS A 398 -63.65 -107.94 13.53
C LYS A 398 -63.88 -106.90 12.42
N LYS A 399 -65.12 -106.72 11.95
CA LYS A 399 -65.47 -105.66 11.01
C LYS A 399 -65.24 -104.26 11.59
N HIS A 400 -65.51 -104.04 12.88
CA HIS A 400 -65.28 -102.74 13.51
C HIS A 400 -63.78 -102.40 13.60
N ARG A 401 -62.93 -103.37 13.98
CA ARG A 401 -61.46 -103.19 13.94
C ARG A 401 -60.93 -102.96 12.53
N GLU A 402 -61.47 -103.63 11.50
CA GLU A 402 -61.09 -103.36 10.11
C GLU A 402 -61.52 -101.97 9.64
N THR A 403 -62.66 -101.45 10.10
CA THR A 403 -63.08 -100.07 9.80
C THR A 403 -62.21 -99.02 10.51
N GLU A 404 -61.79 -99.26 11.76
CA GLU A 404 -60.88 -98.36 12.47
C GLU A 404 -59.47 -98.33 11.85
N VAL A 405 -58.95 -99.48 11.40
CA VAL A 405 -57.66 -99.53 10.65
C VAL A 405 -57.78 -98.81 9.30
N LYS A 406 -58.91 -98.94 8.59
CA LYS A 406 -59.14 -98.19 7.33
C LYS A 406 -59.27 -96.69 7.55
N HIS A 407 -59.89 -96.27 8.66
CA HIS A 407 -60.05 -94.84 8.99
C HIS A 407 -58.72 -94.19 9.43
N THR A 408 -57.89 -94.91 10.20
CA THR A 408 -56.55 -94.45 10.57
C THR A 408 -55.60 -94.40 9.36
N HIS A 409 -55.68 -95.37 8.44
CA HIS A 409 -54.86 -95.38 7.23
C HIS A 409 -55.22 -94.23 6.27
N THR A 410 -56.52 -93.91 6.13
CA THR A 410 -56.96 -92.75 5.32
C THR A 410 -56.55 -91.42 5.96
N HIS A 411 -56.61 -91.28 7.28
CA HIS A 411 -56.11 -90.08 7.96
C HIS A 411 -54.58 -89.87 7.80
N ILE A 412 -53.79 -90.95 7.88
CA ILE A 412 -52.33 -90.87 7.67
C ILE A 412 -52.00 -90.48 6.22
N ILE A 413 -52.69 -91.04 5.23
CA ILE A 413 -52.49 -90.67 3.82
C ILE A 413 -52.82 -89.19 3.57
N ILE A 414 -53.91 -88.67 4.15
CA ILE A 414 -54.27 -87.26 4.03
C ILE A 414 -53.21 -86.36 4.70
N TYR A 415 -52.68 -86.73 5.87
CA TYR A 415 -51.65 -85.96 6.57
C TYR A 415 -50.30 -85.94 5.82
N ILE A 416 -49.89 -87.07 5.22
CA ILE A 416 -48.70 -87.16 4.38
C ILE A 416 -48.88 -86.33 3.10
N MET A 417 -50.06 -86.37 2.48
CA MET A 417 -50.34 -85.56 1.28
C MET A 417 -50.27 -84.06 1.58
N TYR A 418 -50.85 -83.59 2.70
CA TYR A 418 -50.81 -82.17 3.05
C TYR A 418 -49.39 -81.68 3.39
N THR A 419 -48.61 -82.47 4.14
CA THR A 419 -47.23 -82.10 4.48
C THR A 419 -46.28 -82.11 3.28
N HIS A 420 -46.51 -82.98 2.29
CA HIS A 420 -45.70 -83.02 1.06
C HIS A 420 -46.03 -81.87 0.08
N VAL A 421 -47.25 -81.34 0.12
CA VAL A 421 -47.65 -80.17 -0.69
C VAL A 421 -47.03 -78.89 -0.12
N ASP A 422 -46.99 -78.71 1.20
CA ASP A 422 -46.36 -77.53 1.81
C ASP A 422 -44.83 -77.51 1.62
N HIS A 423 -44.18 -78.67 1.57
CA HIS A 423 -42.72 -78.75 1.37
C HIS A 423 -42.29 -78.48 -0.09
N VAL A 424 -43.17 -78.70 -1.07
CA VAL A 424 -42.92 -78.45 -2.50
C VAL A 424 -43.26 -77.01 -2.90
N ILE A 425 -44.06 -76.30 -2.11
CA ILE A 425 -44.39 -74.89 -2.34
C ILE A 425 -43.33 -73.94 -1.73
N PHE A 426 -42.48 -74.41 -0.80
CA PHE A 426 -41.50 -73.58 -0.08
C PHE A 426 -40.01 -73.93 -0.27
N THR A 427 -39.68 -74.73 -1.29
CA THR A 427 -38.33 -74.85 -1.86
C THR A 427 -38.40 -74.59 -3.36
#